data_AF-A0A2U2CDD5-F1
#
_entry.id   AF-A0A2U2CDD5-F1
#
_cell.length_a   1.000
_cell.length_b   1.000
_cell.length_c   1.000
_cell.angle_alpha   90.00
_cell.angle_beta   90.00
_cell.angle_gamma   90.00
#
_symmetry.space_group_name_H-M   'P 1'
#
loop_
_entity.id
_entity.type
_entity.pdbx_description
1 polymer ?
#
loop_
_entity_poly.entity_id
_entity_poly.type
_entity_poly.pdbx_seq_one_letter_code
_entity_poly.pdbx_strand_id
1 'polypeptide(L)'
;MGGLLAAVNASHSRSSNASAPPPICQGKAAKRGKAMTQQAIARRSFLAGGALAALATGRAAAEDAGFRFEVSHSPADWHDLLSPTEYEVLREGRTEWPRSSALWDETRAGVYHCKGCALAVFDSRRKVPVDKGWAFFSAARENTLLTAADEVPAQYGGMGAETGPLIEVHCRRCGSHLGHILLVEDDILHCINGVALTFKPGVA
;
A
#
# COMPACT_ATOMS: atom_id res chain seq x y z
N MET A 1 24.28 -41.83 -51.44
CA MET A 1 24.41 -42.19 -50.02
C MET A 1 23.77 -41.09 -49.19
N GLY A 2 22.45 -41.16 -49.01
CA GLY A 2 21.68 -40.22 -48.19
C GLY A 2 21.34 -40.90 -46.87
N GLY A 3 21.97 -40.41 -45.79
CA GLY A 3 21.75 -40.88 -44.43
C GLY A 3 20.65 -40.06 -43.75
N LEU A 4 19.55 -40.73 -43.46
CA LEU A 4 18.50 -40.37 -42.52
C LEU A 4 19.06 -40.43 -41.10
N LEU A 5 18.79 -39.43 -40.25
CA LEU A 5 18.58 -39.65 -38.80
C LEU A 5 17.94 -38.42 -38.15
N ALA A 6 16.85 -38.72 -37.45
CA ALA A 6 15.92 -37.82 -36.79
C ALA A 6 16.55 -37.12 -35.57
N ALA A 7 16.07 -35.91 -35.29
CA ALA A 7 16.21 -35.29 -33.98
C ALA A 7 14.86 -34.72 -33.54
N VAL A 8 14.64 -34.81 -32.24
CA VAL A 8 13.38 -35.12 -31.58
C VAL A 8 12.70 -33.83 -31.12
N ASN A 9 11.40 -33.72 -31.39
CA ASN A 9 10.55 -32.60 -30.99
C ASN A 9 10.13 -32.80 -29.52
N ALA A 10 10.60 -31.96 -28.59
CA ALA A 10 10.25 -32.05 -27.17
C ALA A 10 9.37 -30.87 -26.77
N SER A 11 8.07 -30.99 -27.04
CA SER A 11 7.01 -30.15 -26.50
C SER A 11 6.88 -30.37 -25.00
N HIS A 12 7.35 -29.43 -24.19
CA HIS A 12 7.07 -29.40 -22.75
C HIS A 12 5.84 -28.53 -22.47
N SER A 13 4.69 -29.18 -22.33
CA SER A 13 3.51 -28.62 -21.68
C SER A 13 3.80 -28.42 -20.18
N ARG A 14 3.86 -27.17 -19.72
CA ARG A 14 3.86 -26.89 -18.28
C ARG A 14 2.44 -26.68 -17.81
N SER A 15 1.99 -27.69 -17.08
CA SER A 15 0.76 -27.75 -16.30
C SER A 15 0.65 -26.55 -15.35
N SER A 16 -0.46 -25.84 -15.46
CA SER A 16 -0.93 -24.82 -14.54
C SER A 16 -1.33 -25.48 -13.21
N ASN A 17 -0.53 -25.28 -12.16
CA ASN A 17 -0.91 -25.68 -10.80
C ASN A 17 -1.24 -24.42 -9.99
N ALA A 18 -2.52 -24.03 -10.05
CA ALA A 18 -3.08 -22.99 -9.20
C ALA A 18 -3.08 -23.50 -7.76
N SER A 19 -2.16 -22.99 -6.95
CA SER A 19 -2.10 -23.27 -5.51
C SER A 19 -3.02 -22.28 -4.80
N ALA A 20 -4.07 -22.81 -4.16
CA ALA A 20 -5.02 -22.03 -3.38
C ALA A 20 -4.34 -21.27 -2.22
N PRO A 21 -4.84 -20.10 -1.81
CA PRO A 21 -4.30 -19.37 -0.68
C PRO A 21 -4.52 -20.12 0.65
N PRO A 22 -3.58 -20.02 1.62
CA PRO A 22 -3.73 -20.60 2.95
C PRO A 22 -4.86 -19.93 3.75
N PRO A 23 -5.47 -20.64 4.73
CA PRO A 23 -6.66 -20.16 5.42
C PRO A 23 -6.36 -18.98 6.35
N ILE A 24 -7.32 -18.05 6.35
CA ILE A 24 -7.42 -16.89 7.24
C ILE A 24 -7.47 -17.37 8.70
N CYS A 25 -6.59 -16.87 9.55
CA CYS A 25 -6.66 -17.03 11.00
C CYS A 25 -7.91 -16.32 11.54
N GLN A 26 -9.01 -17.05 11.66
CA GLN A 26 -10.23 -16.60 12.33
C GLN A 26 -10.00 -16.57 13.84
N GLY A 27 -10.07 -15.38 14.43
CA GLY A 27 -10.13 -15.21 15.88
C GLY A 27 -11.36 -15.90 16.45
N LYS A 28 -11.14 -16.87 17.35
CA LYS A 28 -12.21 -17.59 18.05
C LYS A 28 -12.95 -16.64 19.00
N ALA A 29 -14.24 -16.42 18.73
CA ALA A 29 -15.16 -15.82 19.67
C ALA A 29 -15.33 -16.73 20.91
N ALA A 30 -14.97 -16.22 22.08
CA ALA A 30 -15.20 -16.90 23.35
C ALA A 30 -16.67 -16.76 23.76
N LYS A 31 -17.38 -17.89 23.83
CA LYS A 31 -18.68 -18.02 24.50
C LYS A 31 -18.46 -18.14 26.01
N ARG A 32 -19.16 -17.32 26.80
CA ARG A 32 -19.56 -17.66 28.16
C ARG A 32 -20.98 -17.17 28.39
N GLY A 33 -21.91 -18.11 28.59
CA GLY A 33 -23.23 -17.84 29.12
C GLY A 33 -23.24 -17.99 30.64
N LYS A 34 -24.09 -17.21 31.30
CA LYS A 34 -25.08 -17.70 32.28
C LYS A 34 -26.13 -16.61 32.54
N ALA A 35 -27.37 -17.06 32.63
CA ALA A 35 -28.57 -16.30 32.91
C ALA A 35 -28.73 -16.00 34.42
N MET A 36 -29.90 -15.42 34.78
CA MET A 36 -30.40 -14.94 36.08
C MET A 36 -30.02 -13.47 36.40
N THR A 37 -30.93 -12.52 36.63
CA THR A 37 -32.37 -12.55 36.95
C THR A 37 -32.98 -11.20 36.56
N GLN A 38 -34.13 -11.20 35.87
CA GLN A 38 -34.95 -9.99 35.70
C GLN A 38 -35.64 -9.68 37.03
N GLN A 39 -35.26 -8.57 37.67
CA GLN A 39 -36.12 -7.93 38.67
C GLN A 39 -37.01 -6.92 37.96
N ALA A 40 -38.31 -7.21 37.99
CA ALA A 40 -39.36 -6.34 37.50
C ALA A 40 -39.42 -5.06 38.35
N ILE A 41 -39.13 -3.90 37.75
CA ILE A 41 -39.50 -2.61 38.33
C ILE A 41 -40.89 -2.26 37.82
N ALA A 42 -41.82 -2.21 38.77
CA ALA A 42 -43.24 -2.01 38.55
C ALA A 42 -43.53 -0.69 37.83
N ARG A 43 -44.47 -0.77 36.86
CA ARG A 43 -45.13 0.36 36.23
C ARG A 43 -46.06 1.01 37.26
N ARG A 44 -45.70 2.19 37.79
CA ARG A 44 -46.62 3.27 38.22
C ARG A 44 -45.83 4.35 38.95
N SER A 45 -45.65 5.51 38.30
CA SER A 45 -45.85 6.84 38.89
C SER A 45 -45.64 7.88 37.79
N PHE A 46 -46.75 8.26 37.18
CA PHE A 46 -46.88 9.47 36.39
C PHE A 46 -46.98 10.66 37.35
N LEU A 47 -46.45 11.81 36.92
CA LEU A 47 -46.65 13.18 37.43
C LEU A 47 -45.82 13.64 38.65
N ALA A 48 -44.69 14.31 38.37
CA ALA A 48 -44.36 15.66 38.86
C ALA A 48 -42.90 15.99 38.52
N GLY A 49 -42.68 16.96 37.64
CA GLY A 49 -41.32 17.39 37.27
C GLY A 49 -41.31 18.17 35.97
N GLY A 50 -41.96 19.33 35.97
CA GLY A 50 -41.84 20.29 34.87
C GLY A 50 -40.39 20.79 34.73
N ALA A 51 -39.99 20.97 33.47
CA ALA A 51 -38.83 21.72 33.01
C ALA A 51 -37.43 21.19 33.41
N LEU A 52 -36.98 20.10 32.78
CA LEU A 52 -35.58 20.08 32.32
C LEU A 52 -35.54 20.62 30.90
N ALA A 53 -35.27 21.92 30.80
CA ALA A 53 -34.87 22.55 29.55
C ALA A 53 -33.72 21.74 28.93
N ALA A 54 -33.86 21.45 27.64
CA ALA A 54 -32.89 20.75 26.83
C ALA A 54 -31.54 21.47 26.85
N LEU A 55 -30.62 21.06 27.73
CA LEU A 55 -29.19 21.18 27.47
C LEU A 55 -28.74 19.97 26.67
N ALA A 56 -29.26 19.85 25.44
CA ALA A 56 -28.48 19.25 24.38
C ALA A 56 -27.34 20.24 24.10
N THR A 57 -26.27 20.16 24.89
CA THR A 57 -25.00 20.75 24.49
C THR A 57 -24.62 20.03 23.22
N GLY A 58 -24.94 20.66 22.09
CA GLY A 58 -24.41 20.30 20.80
C GLY A 58 -22.90 20.36 20.91
N ARG A 59 -22.27 19.23 21.25
CA ARG A 59 -20.93 18.95 20.78
C ARG A 59 -21.07 18.87 19.27
N ALA A 60 -20.98 20.02 18.61
CA ALA A 60 -20.41 20.05 17.29
C ALA A 60 -19.10 19.27 17.43
N ALA A 61 -19.08 18.05 16.89
CA ALA A 61 -17.82 17.36 16.69
C ALA A 61 -17.00 18.35 15.89
N ALA A 62 -15.97 18.91 16.52
CA ALA A 62 -14.96 19.64 15.78
C ALA A 62 -14.46 18.62 14.76
N GLU A 63 -14.81 18.79 13.48
CA GLU A 63 -14.14 18.05 12.42
C GLU A 63 -12.66 18.32 12.62
N ASP A 64 -11.89 17.24 12.77
CA ASP A 64 -10.45 17.30 12.62
C ASP A 64 -10.20 17.93 11.25
N ALA A 65 -9.89 19.23 11.25
CA ALA A 65 -9.47 19.95 10.06
C ALA A 65 -8.03 19.56 9.73
N GLY A 66 -7.74 18.26 9.85
CA GLY A 66 -6.45 17.64 9.66
C GLY A 66 -5.86 18.02 8.31
N PHE A 67 -4.54 17.85 8.22
CA PHE A 67 -3.79 18.17 7.02
C PHE A 67 -4.44 17.54 5.78
N ARG A 68 -4.74 18.37 4.77
CA ARG A 68 -5.28 17.91 3.49
C ARG A 68 -4.23 18.03 2.39
N PHE A 69 -4.06 16.93 1.67
CA PHE A 69 -3.29 16.88 0.43
C PHE A 69 -3.96 17.69 -0.68
N GLU A 70 -3.18 18.19 -1.65
CA GLU A 70 -3.74 18.92 -2.78
C GLU A 70 -4.65 18.04 -3.66
N VAL A 71 -4.39 16.72 -3.68
CA VAL A 71 -5.25 15.72 -4.30
C VAL A 71 -5.73 14.75 -3.22
N SER A 72 -7.05 14.75 -3.00
CA SER A 72 -7.71 13.87 -2.03
C SER A 72 -9.05 13.41 -2.62
N HIS A 73 -9.40 12.16 -2.34
CA HIS A 73 -10.62 11.50 -2.78
C HIS A 73 -11.20 10.69 -1.62
N SER A 74 -12.48 10.36 -1.68
CA SER A 74 -13.06 9.42 -0.71
C SER A 74 -12.47 8.01 -0.91
N PRO A 75 -12.54 7.12 0.10
CA PRO A 75 -12.13 5.73 -0.08
C PRO A 75 -12.83 5.04 -1.25
N ALA A 76 -14.13 5.30 -1.46
CA ALA A 76 -14.90 4.73 -2.56
C ALA A 76 -14.38 5.22 -3.92
N ASP A 77 -14.15 6.53 -4.07
CA ASP A 77 -13.57 7.09 -5.30
C ASP A 77 -12.18 6.51 -5.58
N TRP A 78 -11.37 6.29 -4.54
CA TRP A 78 -10.05 5.65 -4.71
C TRP A 78 -10.17 4.21 -5.18
N HIS A 79 -11.15 3.44 -4.70
CA HIS A 79 -11.40 2.09 -5.19
C HIS A 79 -11.90 2.07 -6.64
N ASP A 80 -12.56 3.13 -7.11
CA ASP A 80 -12.97 3.27 -8.52
C ASP A 80 -11.80 3.68 -9.42
N LEU A 81 -10.85 4.47 -8.89
CA LEU A 81 -9.68 4.98 -9.63
C LEU A 81 -8.51 3.98 -9.69
N LEU A 82 -8.39 3.10 -8.71
CA LEU A 82 -7.26 2.20 -8.53
C LEU A 82 -7.72 0.74 -8.60
N SER A 83 -6.90 -0.12 -9.20
CA SER A 83 -7.07 -1.56 -9.02
C SER A 83 -6.86 -1.95 -7.55
N PRO A 84 -7.34 -3.13 -7.10
CA PRO A 84 -7.21 -3.56 -5.71
C PRO A 84 -5.76 -3.52 -5.19
N THR A 85 -4.80 -4.02 -5.97
CA THR A 85 -3.37 -4.01 -5.61
C THR A 85 -2.80 -2.60 -5.56
N GLU A 86 -3.21 -1.70 -6.47
CA GLU A 86 -2.80 -0.31 -6.42
C GLU A 86 -3.37 0.38 -5.18
N TYR A 87 -4.62 0.13 -4.83
CA TYR A 87 -5.22 0.68 -3.62
C TYR A 87 -4.45 0.22 -2.37
N GLU A 88 -4.21 -1.09 -2.24
CA GLU A 88 -3.43 -1.69 -1.15
C GLU A 88 -2.05 -1.04 -1.01
N VAL A 89 -1.32 -0.84 -2.11
CA VAL A 89 0.01 -0.20 -2.08
C VAL A 89 -0.10 1.29 -1.80
N LEU A 90 -0.87 2.05 -2.58
CA LEU A 90 -0.89 3.51 -2.50
C LEU A 90 -1.61 4.05 -1.26
N ARG A 91 -2.59 3.33 -0.71
CA ARG A 91 -3.46 3.81 0.39
C ARG A 91 -3.23 3.06 1.70
N GLU A 92 -2.92 1.76 1.64
CA GLU A 92 -2.76 0.92 2.84
C GLU A 92 -1.30 0.60 3.17
N GLY A 93 -0.35 1.21 2.45
CA GLY A 93 1.08 1.07 2.71
C GLY A 93 1.59 -0.35 2.52
N ARG A 94 0.95 -1.14 1.65
CA ARG A 94 1.48 -2.46 1.28
C ARG A 94 2.68 -2.31 0.35
N THR A 95 3.51 -3.35 0.31
CA THR A 95 4.62 -3.47 -0.65
C THR A 95 4.27 -4.52 -1.71
N GLU A 96 4.53 -4.22 -2.97
CA GLU A 96 4.37 -5.17 -4.07
C GLU A 96 5.37 -6.33 -3.95
N TRP A 97 5.03 -7.48 -4.51
CA TRP A 97 5.99 -8.59 -4.65
C TRP A 97 7.10 -8.22 -5.63
N PRO A 98 8.34 -8.69 -5.42
CA PRO A 98 9.44 -8.42 -6.35
C PRO A 98 9.13 -8.96 -7.74
N ARG A 99 9.48 -8.17 -8.77
CA ARG A 99 9.26 -8.41 -10.20
C ARG A 99 7.80 -8.47 -10.63
N SER A 100 6.87 -8.01 -9.80
CA SER A 100 5.44 -7.98 -10.14
C SER A 100 5.08 -6.86 -11.12
N SER A 101 5.76 -5.72 -11.07
CA SER A 101 5.58 -4.62 -12.02
C SER A 101 6.71 -4.54 -13.03
N ALA A 102 6.41 -4.51 -14.33
CA ALA A 102 7.38 -4.34 -15.42
C ALA A 102 8.20 -3.03 -15.37
N LEU A 103 7.97 -2.17 -14.36
CA LEU A 103 8.80 -1.00 -14.12
C LEU A 103 10.10 -1.32 -13.37
N TRP A 104 10.24 -2.52 -12.80
CA TRP A 104 11.48 -2.96 -12.15
C TRP A 104 12.66 -3.00 -13.14
N ASP A 105 12.43 -3.50 -14.37
CA ASP A 105 13.41 -3.64 -15.44
C ASP A 105 13.27 -2.59 -16.56
N GLU A 106 12.37 -1.62 -16.40
CA GLU A 106 12.22 -0.52 -17.36
C GLU A 106 13.52 0.29 -17.45
N THR A 107 13.97 0.56 -18.68
CA THR A 107 15.25 1.23 -19.00
C THR A 107 15.10 2.35 -20.04
N ARG A 108 13.92 2.51 -20.64
CA ARG A 108 13.68 3.57 -21.62
C ARG A 108 13.82 4.95 -20.98
N ALA A 109 14.14 5.95 -21.80
CA ALA A 109 14.10 7.34 -21.39
C ALA A 109 12.66 7.76 -21.09
N GLY A 110 12.42 8.43 -19.96
CA GLY A 110 11.11 8.94 -19.59
C GLY A 110 10.97 9.35 -18.13
N VAL A 111 9.73 9.62 -17.74
CA VAL A 111 9.38 10.13 -16.41
C VAL A 111 8.36 9.21 -15.74
N TYR A 112 8.63 8.87 -14.48
CA TYR A 112 7.74 8.10 -13.63
C TYR A 112 6.84 9.06 -12.85
N HIS A 113 5.55 8.80 -12.92
CA HIS A 113 4.52 9.60 -12.28
C HIS A 113 3.84 8.79 -11.19
N CYS A 114 3.46 9.41 -10.08
CA CYS A 114 2.62 8.77 -9.07
C CYS A 114 1.32 8.28 -9.72
N LYS A 115 0.98 7.00 -9.55
CA LYS A 115 -0.24 6.41 -10.12
C LYS A 115 -1.52 7.06 -9.59
N GLY A 116 -1.51 7.51 -8.33
CA GLY A 116 -2.67 8.08 -7.65
C GLY A 116 -3.03 9.50 -8.10
N CYS A 117 -2.05 10.34 -8.44
CA CYS A 117 -2.35 11.73 -8.81
C CYS A 117 -1.68 12.21 -10.10
N ALA A 118 -0.81 11.41 -10.74
CA ALA A 118 0.01 11.77 -11.89
C ALA A 118 1.08 12.85 -11.63
N LEU A 119 1.58 13.03 -10.39
CA LEU A 119 2.72 13.90 -10.12
C LEU A 119 3.99 13.25 -10.70
N ALA A 120 4.78 13.97 -11.48
CA ALA A 120 6.10 13.49 -11.94
C ALA A 120 7.05 13.39 -10.75
N VAL A 121 7.47 12.17 -10.37
CA VAL A 121 8.22 11.89 -9.15
C VAL A 121 9.66 11.47 -9.41
N PHE A 122 9.93 10.68 -10.45
CA PHE A 122 11.28 10.19 -10.76
C PHE A 122 11.60 10.31 -12.25
N ASP A 123 12.89 10.47 -12.55
CA ASP A 123 13.43 10.50 -13.91
C ASP A 123 14.16 9.20 -14.21
N SER A 124 14.03 8.68 -15.43
CA SER A 124 14.75 7.46 -15.85
C SER A 124 16.27 7.61 -15.75
N ARG A 125 16.80 8.84 -15.89
CA ARG A 125 18.23 9.16 -15.72
C ARG A 125 18.75 8.90 -14.31
N ARG A 126 17.85 8.83 -13.32
CA ARG A 126 18.16 8.56 -11.91
C ARG A 126 17.84 7.13 -11.51
N LYS A 127 17.33 6.29 -12.43
CA LYS A 127 17.05 4.88 -12.15
C LYS A 127 18.36 4.11 -12.03
N VAL A 128 18.47 3.28 -11.00
CA VAL A 128 19.64 2.46 -10.70
C VAL A 128 19.28 0.99 -10.96
N PRO A 129 20.09 0.24 -11.74
CA PRO A 129 19.84 -1.18 -11.96
C PRO A 129 20.22 -1.98 -10.71
N VAL A 130 19.23 -2.55 -10.03
CA VAL A 130 19.42 -3.41 -8.86
C VAL A 130 18.58 -4.67 -9.03
N ASP A 131 19.21 -5.85 -9.00
CA ASP A 131 18.53 -7.13 -9.25
C ASP A 131 17.78 -7.68 -8.01
N LYS A 132 16.98 -6.82 -7.37
CA LYS A 132 16.11 -7.19 -6.24
C LYS A 132 14.63 -7.24 -6.61
N GLY A 133 14.25 -6.65 -7.75
CA GLY A 133 12.89 -6.79 -8.32
C GLY A 133 11.95 -5.62 -8.08
N TRP A 134 12.44 -4.48 -7.59
CA TRP A 134 11.68 -3.22 -7.48
C TRP A 134 12.36 -2.12 -8.30
N ALA A 135 11.70 -0.97 -8.46
CA ALA A 135 12.30 0.17 -9.15
C ALA A 135 13.17 0.98 -8.18
N PHE A 136 14.47 1.03 -8.43
CA PHE A 136 15.43 1.77 -7.61
C PHE A 136 15.82 3.10 -8.26
N PHE A 137 15.87 4.17 -7.46
CA PHE A 137 16.30 5.49 -7.92
C PHE A 137 17.30 6.13 -6.95
N SER A 138 18.29 6.84 -7.50
CA SER A 138 19.27 7.59 -6.70
C SER A 138 18.66 8.86 -6.09
N ALA A 139 17.69 9.49 -6.77
CA ALA A 139 16.96 10.64 -6.24
C ALA A 139 15.60 10.82 -6.91
N ALA A 140 14.67 11.43 -6.18
CA ALA A 140 13.41 11.95 -6.70
C ALA A 140 13.58 13.36 -7.31
N ARG A 141 12.53 13.82 -8.00
CA ARG A 141 12.38 15.23 -8.37
C ARG A 141 12.15 16.10 -7.12
N GLU A 142 12.61 17.33 -7.17
CA GLU A 142 12.47 18.28 -6.07
C GLU A 142 11.00 18.52 -5.69
N ASN A 143 10.71 18.61 -4.39
CA ASN A 143 9.38 18.89 -3.84
C ASN A 143 8.29 17.88 -4.29
N THR A 144 8.65 16.61 -4.48
CA THR A 144 7.69 15.57 -4.91
C THR A 144 7.38 14.50 -3.87
N LEU A 145 8.21 14.39 -2.83
CA LEU A 145 8.10 13.38 -1.78
C LEU A 145 7.87 13.99 -0.40
N LEU A 146 7.22 13.21 0.46
CA LEU A 146 7.22 13.34 1.91
C LEU A 146 7.85 12.07 2.49
N THR A 147 8.52 12.19 3.61
CA THR A 147 9.14 11.04 4.29
C THR A 147 8.61 10.88 5.70
N ALA A 148 8.48 9.63 6.13
CA ALA A 148 8.11 9.25 7.49
C ALA A 148 9.06 8.17 8.00
N ALA A 149 9.24 8.09 9.33
CA ALA A 149 9.92 6.94 9.92
C ALA A 149 8.95 5.76 9.90
N ASP A 150 9.43 4.60 9.44
CA ASP A 150 8.65 3.36 9.41
C ASP A 150 9.13 2.39 10.49
N GLU A 151 8.19 1.61 11.02
CA GLU A 151 8.49 0.57 11.99
C GLU A 151 8.82 -0.72 11.26
N VAL A 152 9.99 -1.31 11.52
CA VAL A 152 10.38 -2.60 10.94
C VAL A 152 9.39 -3.68 11.39
N PRO A 153 8.57 -4.26 10.50
CA PRO A 153 7.58 -5.24 10.95
C PRO A 153 8.27 -6.57 11.30
N ALA A 154 7.95 -7.12 12.47
CA ALA A 154 8.61 -8.29 13.06
C ALA A 154 8.62 -9.53 12.14
N GLN A 155 7.66 -9.63 11.21
CA GLN A 155 7.53 -10.71 10.23
C GLN A 155 8.59 -10.68 9.11
N TYR A 156 9.32 -9.58 8.90
CA TYR A 156 10.38 -9.49 7.90
C TYR A 156 11.73 -10.08 8.36
N GLY A 157 11.75 -10.82 9.49
CA GLY A 157 12.79 -11.80 9.79
C GLY A 157 14.22 -11.28 9.69
N GLY A 158 14.51 -10.13 10.31
CA GLY A 158 15.86 -9.57 10.37
C GLY A 158 16.20 -8.56 9.28
N MET A 159 15.44 -8.47 8.18
CA MET A 159 15.78 -7.55 7.07
C MET A 159 15.82 -6.06 7.46
N GLY A 160 15.10 -5.63 8.50
CA GLY A 160 15.20 -4.25 9.02
C GLY A 160 16.19 -4.05 10.18
N ALA A 161 16.79 -5.11 10.71
CA ALA A 161 17.91 -4.98 11.66
C ALA A 161 19.25 -4.80 10.95
N GLU A 162 19.38 -5.32 9.73
CA GLU A 162 20.62 -5.31 8.94
C GLU A 162 20.72 -4.08 8.00
N THR A 163 19.62 -3.36 7.76
CA THR A 163 19.53 -2.27 6.76
C THR A 163 19.25 -0.87 7.33
N GLY A 164 19.11 -0.73 8.66
CA GLY A 164 18.84 0.56 9.31
C GLY A 164 17.36 0.97 9.27
N PRO A 165 17.02 2.19 9.74
CA PRO A 165 15.64 2.67 9.75
C PRO A 165 15.07 2.74 8.32
N LEU A 166 13.95 2.07 8.09
CA LEU A 166 13.15 2.23 6.89
C LEU A 166 12.54 3.64 6.89
N ILE A 167 12.92 4.47 5.93
CA ILE A 167 12.27 5.77 5.72
C ILE A 167 11.21 5.57 4.66
N GLU A 168 9.93 5.59 5.06
CA GLU A 168 8.80 5.52 4.16
C GLU A 168 8.74 6.75 3.25
N VAL A 169 8.40 6.52 1.99
CA VAL A 169 8.29 7.55 0.96
C VAL A 169 6.84 7.67 0.52
N HIS A 170 6.30 8.89 0.65
CA HIS A 170 4.97 9.24 0.20
C HIS A 170 5.00 10.29 -0.89
N CYS A 171 4.03 10.27 -1.80
CA CYS A 171 3.81 11.35 -2.75
C CYS A 171 3.38 12.61 -2.00
N ARG A 172 4.10 13.72 -2.20
CA ARG A 172 3.78 15.01 -1.57
C ARG A 172 2.37 15.51 -1.89
N ARG A 173 1.83 15.16 -3.05
CA ARG A 173 0.57 15.72 -3.57
C ARG A 173 -0.70 14.98 -3.16
N CYS A 174 -0.62 13.68 -2.91
CA CYS A 174 -1.79 12.84 -2.61
C CYS A 174 -1.57 11.83 -1.47
N GLY A 175 -0.42 11.91 -0.79
CA GLY A 175 -0.06 11.04 0.33
C GLY A 175 0.20 9.59 -0.03
N SER A 176 0.35 9.25 -1.31
CA SER A 176 0.55 7.84 -1.73
C SER A 176 1.82 7.27 -1.23
N HIS A 177 1.73 6.19 -0.45
CA HIS A 177 2.87 5.32 -0.21
C HIS A 177 3.42 4.88 -1.56
N LEU A 178 4.70 5.18 -1.79
CA LEU A 178 5.42 4.82 -3.00
C LEU A 178 6.42 3.70 -2.71
N GLY A 179 6.99 3.66 -1.52
CA GLY A 179 8.01 2.69 -1.11
C GLY A 179 8.87 3.26 0.00
N HIS A 180 10.18 3.04 -0.07
CA HIS A 180 11.11 3.37 1.00
C HIS A 180 12.44 3.92 0.49
N ILE A 181 13.19 4.61 1.35
CA ILE A 181 14.61 4.88 1.18
C ILE A 181 15.38 3.86 2.03
N LEU A 182 16.34 3.17 1.40
CA LEU A 182 17.06 2.03 1.96
C LEU A 182 18.54 2.10 1.63
N LEU A 183 19.37 1.55 2.51
CA LEU A 183 20.77 1.25 2.20
C LEU A 183 20.84 -0.07 1.39
N VAL A 184 21.42 -0.02 0.20
CA VAL A 184 21.60 -1.16 -0.70
C VAL A 184 23.03 -1.14 -1.21
N GLU A 185 23.83 -2.15 -0.83
CA GLU A 185 25.20 -2.33 -1.38
C GLU A 185 26.04 -1.03 -1.26
N ASP A 186 25.99 -0.39 -0.09
CA ASP A 186 26.62 0.89 0.28
C ASP A 186 25.97 2.18 -0.27
N ASP A 187 24.95 2.08 -1.14
CA ASP A 187 24.22 3.22 -1.67
C ASP A 187 22.87 3.46 -0.97
N ILE A 188 22.52 4.72 -0.73
CA ILE A 188 21.17 5.11 -0.27
C ILE A 188 20.26 5.28 -1.49
N LEU A 189 19.31 4.37 -1.66
CA LEU A 189 18.42 4.34 -2.83
C LEU A 189 16.96 4.43 -2.44
N HIS A 190 16.16 5.03 -3.31
CA HIS A 190 14.71 4.99 -3.26
C HIS A 190 14.24 3.67 -3.88
N CYS A 191 13.83 2.72 -3.04
CA CYS A 191 13.18 1.47 -3.43
C CYS A 191 11.67 1.70 -3.59
N ILE A 192 11.18 1.76 -4.81
CA ILE A 192 9.82 2.20 -5.12
C ILE A 192 9.03 1.05 -5.75
N ASN A 193 7.79 0.89 -5.27
CA ASN A 193 6.81 -0.01 -5.85
C ASN A 193 6.49 0.44 -7.28
N GLY A 194 6.72 -0.43 -8.27
CA GLY A 194 6.37 -0.17 -9.65
C GLY A 194 4.86 -0.01 -9.86
N VAL A 195 4.00 -0.73 -9.12
CA VAL A 195 2.53 -0.54 -9.17
C VAL A 195 2.10 0.84 -8.68
N ALA A 196 2.93 1.52 -7.88
CA ALA A 196 2.67 2.89 -7.44
C ALA A 196 3.01 3.95 -8.51
N LEU A 197 3.54 3.53 -9.66
CA LEU A 197 4.03 4.41 -10.70
C LEU A 197 3.32 4.20 -12.05
N THR A 198 3.31 5.26 -12.86
CA THR A 198 3.04 5.23 -14.29
C THR A 198 4.25 5.77 -15.02
N PHE A 199 4.79 5.01 -15.96
CA PHE A 199 5.91 5.46 -16.78
C PHE A 199 5.43 6.12 -18.08
N LYS A 200 5.97 7.31 -18.38
CA LYS A 200 5.76 8.00 -19.66
C LYS A 200 7.09 8.08 -20.40
N PRO A 201 7.26 7.36 -21.52
CA PRO A 201 8.45 7.46 -22.35
C PRO A 201 8.63 8.86 -22.91
N GLY A 202 9.87 9.34 -22.98
CA GLY A 202 10.19 10.67 -23.50
C GLY A 202 11.50 11.21 -22.94
N VAL A 203 11.73 12.51 -23.14
CA VAL A 203 12.86 13.20 -22.50
C VAL A 203 12.55 13.35 -21.01
N ALA A 204 13.42 12.81 -20.17
CA ALA A 204 13.38 12.93 -18.72
C ALA A 204 14.04 14.24 -18.26
#